data_AF-Q2J1D2-F1
#
_entry.id   AF-Q2J1D2-F1
#
_cell.length_a   1.000
_cell.length_b   1.000
_cell.length_c   1.000
_cell.angle_alpha   90.00
_cell.angle_beta   90.00
_cell.angle_gamma   90.00
#
_symmetry.space_group_name_H-M   'P 1'
#
loop_
_entity.id
_entity.type
_entity.pdbx_description
1 polymer ?
#
loop_
_entity_poly.entity_id
_entity_poly.type
_entity_poly.pdbx_seq_one_letter_code
_entity_poly.pdbx_strand_id
1 'polypeptide(L)'
;MRTHSAARLLSVVVLSGSFAMLSTTSFAAGAFDGMAGYWNGSGKVELSDGSTERIRCRASYAVAGEGRLLQQTLVCASTSAKFDITSHVEENGGRITGTWTEASRNANGQVTGTARGGRVDAQVAGPGFSASLSVATRGASQSVSIVPQGTNVRNVSVSLKKR
;
A
#
# COMPACT_ATOMS: atom_id res chain seq x y z
N MET A 1 -39.16 -47.31 64.76
CA MET A 1 -38.29 -47.03 63.59
C MET A 1 -39.01 -46.06 62.65
N ARG A 2 -38.29 -45.02 62.20
CA ARG A 2 -38.57 -44.09 61.06
C ARG A 2 -39.59 -42.96 61.30
N THR A 3 -39.18 -41.79 61.81
CA THR A 3 -38.52 -40.61 61.17
C THR A 3 -39.47 -39.70 60.37
N HIS A 4 -39.67 -38.48 60.89
CA HIS A 4 -40.27 -37.33 60.20
C HIS A 4 -39.45 -36.94 58.95
N SER A 5 -40.09 -36.38 57.93
CA SER A 5 -39.38 -35.63 56.88
C SER A 5 -40.21 -34.47 56.36
N ALA A 6 -39.52 -33.32 56.32
CA ALA A 6 -40.03 -31.97 56.19
C ALA A 6 -40.26 -31.56 54.73
N ALA A 7 -41.20 -30.63 54.55
CA ALA A 7 -41.43 -29.90 53.32
C ALA A 7 -40.22 -29.04 52.95
N ARG A 8 -39.88 -29.00 51.65
CA ARG A 8 -38.97 -27.99 51.07
C ARG A 8 -39.62 -27.41 49.83
N LEU A 9 -40.10 -26.17 49.96
CA LEU A 9 -40.40 -25.27 48.85
C LEU A 9 -39.06 -24.81 48.25
N LEU A 10 -38.85 -25.01 46.95
CA LEU A 10 -37.74 -24.45 46.19
C LEU A 10 -38.31 -23.41 45.22
N SER A 11 -38.17 -22.14 45.58
CA SER A 11 -38.37 -21.00 44.69
C SER A 11 -37.21 -20.94 43.70
N VAL A 12 -37.49 -21.08 42.40
CA VAL A 12 -36.51 -20.87 41.33
C VAL A 12 -36.63 -19.42 40.87
N VAL A 13 -35.60 -18.62 41.15
CA VAL A 13 -35.44 -17.27 40.59
C VAL A 13 -34.72 -17.41 39.26
N VAL A 14 -35.41 -17.08 38.16
CA VAL A 14 -34.83 -17.04 36.81
C VAL A 14 -34.25 -15.64 36.59
N LEU A 15 -32.91 -15.53 36.57
CA LEU A 15 -32.21 -14.30 36.18
C LEU A 15 -32.08 -14.25 34.65
N SER A 16 -32.90 -13.42 34.01
CA SER A 16 -32.79 -13.10 32.58
C SER A 16 -31.60 -12.17 32.34
N GLY A 17 -30.50 -12.70 31.80
CA GLY A 17 -29.32 -11.93 31.38
C GLY A 17 -29.47 -11.39 29.96
N SER A 18 -29.66 -10.07 29.82
CA SER A 18 -29.66 -9.37 28.54
C SER A 18 -28.23 -9.31 27.97
N PHE A 19 -27.95 -10.10 26.94
CA PHE A 19 -26.68 -10.10 26.22
C PHE A 19 -26.66 -8.91 25.23
N ALA A 20 -26.11 -7.77 25.65
CA ALA A 20 -25.90 -6.63 24.76
C ALA A 20 -24.77 -6.99 23.76
N MET A 21 -25.12 -7.21 22.49
CA MET A 21 -24.13 -7.37 21.42
C MET A 21 -23.40 -6.04 21.21
N LEU A 22 -22.15 -5.95 21.66
CA LEU A 22 -21.25 -4.87 21.29
C LEU A 22 -20.82 -5.07 19.83
N SER A 23 -21.43 -4.32 18.93
CA SER A 23 -20.98 -4.21 17.54
C SER A 23 -19.59 -3.57 17.53
N THR A 24 -18.55 -4.37 17.26
CA THR A 24 -17.21 -3.83 17.01
C THR A 24 -17.20 -3.23 15.61
N THR A 25 -17.13 -1.91 15.51
CA THR A 25 -16.86 -1.23 14.25
C THR A 25 -15.42 -1.51 13.84
N SER A 26 -15.23 -2.41 12.89
CA SER A 26 -13.92 -2.58 12.24
C SER A 26 -13.67 -1.37 11.34
N PHE A 27 -12.74 -0.50 11.73
CA PHE A 27 -12.22 0.51 10.82
C PHE A 27 -11.36 -0.18 9.78
N ALA A 28 -11.73 -0.06 8.50
CA ALA A 28 -10.87 -0.50 7.43
C ALA A 28 -9.58 0.31 7.48
N ALA A 29 -8.44 -0.36 7.64
CA ALA A 29 -7.13 0.30 7.60
C ALA A 29 -6.98 1.07 6.28
N GLY A 30 -6.40 2.27 6.33
CA GLY A 30 -6.15 3.07 5.14
C GLY A 30 -5.27 2.32 4.15
N ALA A 31 -5.42 2.59 2.85
CA ALA A 31 -4.79 1.79 1.81
C ALA A 31 -3.24 1.77 1.85
N PHE A 32 -2.63 2.77 2.48
CA PHE A 32 -1.19 2.90 2.64
C PHE A 32 -0.70 2.53 4.04
N ASP A 33 -1.57 1.96 4.88
CA ASP A 33 -1.18 1.50 6.21
C ASP A 33 -0.02 0.50 6.14
N GLY A 34 0.90 0.61 7.10
CA GLY A 34 2.12 -0.19 7.12
C GLY A 34 3.17 0.17 6.06
N MET A 35 2.96 1.16 5.18
CA MET A 35 3.98 1.59 4.20
C MET A 35 4.99 2.58 4.78
N ALA A 36 4.63 3.31 5.85
CA ALA A 36 5.47 4.34 6.45
C ALA A 36 6.88 3.84 6.80
N GLY A 37 7.87 4.71 6.56
CA GLY A 37 9.27 4.48 6.87
C GLY A 37 10.19 4.45 5.65
N TYR A 38 11.39 3.91 5.85
CA TYR A 38 12.45 3.86 4.85
C TYR A 38 12.58 2.47 4.25
N TRP A 39 12.81 2.44 2.95
CA TRP A 39 12.87 1.22 2.18
C TRP A 39 14.09 1.23 1.26
N ASN A 40 14.67 0.06 1.04
CA ASN A 40 15.78 -0.10 0.10
C ASN A 40 15.75 -1.44 -0.60
N GLY A 41 16.36 -1.48 -1.77
CA GLY A 41 16.50 -2.72 -2.50
C GLY A 41 17.07 -2.53 -3.89
N SER A 42 16.75 -3.46 -4.77
CA SER A 42 17.29 -3.52 -6.12
C SER A 42 16.22 -3.92 -7.12
N GLY A 43 16.51 -3.65 -8.37
CA GLY A 43 15.61 -3.92 -9.47
C GLY A 43 16.35 -4.05 -10.79
N LYS A 44 15.57 -4.11 -11.85
CA LYS A 44 16.02 -4.12 -13.23
C LYS A 44 15.16 -3.23 -14.10
N VAL A 45 15.78 -2.63 -15.10
CA VAL A 45 15.14 -1.97 -16.24
C VAL A 45 15.33 -2.89 -17.44
N GLU A 46 14.24 -3.25 -18.10
CA GLU A 46 14.24 -4.05 -19.33
C GLU A 46 13.97 -3.14 -20.51
N LEU A 47 14.85 -3.17 -21.52
CA LEU A 47 14.78 -2.31 -22.70
C LEU A 47 14.16 -3.04 -23.90
N SER A 48 13.76 -2.27 -24.90
CA SER A 48 13.09 -2.76 -26.10
C SER A 48 13.94 -3.66 -26.98
N ASP A 49 15.26 -3.54 -26.88
CA ASP A 49 16.25 -4.40 -27.54
C ASP A 49 16.53 -5.71 -26.78
N GLY A 50 15.85 -5.93 -25.64
CA GLY A 50 16.01 -7.10 -24.78
C GLY A 50 17.14 -7.01 -23.77
N SER A 51 17.94 -5.94 -23.80
CA SER A 51 18.96 -5.71 -22.79
C SER A 51 18.33 -5.35 -21.43
N THR A 52 19.09 -5.61 -20.36
CA THR A 52 18.64 -5.33 -18.99
C THR A 52 19.71 -4.58 -18.22
N GLU A 53 19.31 -3.56 -17.46
CA GLU A 53 20.18 -2.82 -16.57
C GLU A 53 19.75 -3.01 -15.12
N ARG A 54 20.72 -3.23 -14.21
CA ARG A 54 20.45 -3.31 -12.77
C ARG A 54 20.36 -1.92 -12.15
N ILE A 55 19.36 -1.73 -11.30
CA ILE A 55 19.16 -0.49 -10.53
C ILE A 55 19.16 -0.79 -9.03
N ARG A 56 19.60 0.18 -8.23
CA ARG A 56 19.44 0.18 -6.77
C ARG A 56 18.49 1.28 -6.38
N CYS A 57 17.54 0.98 -5.52
CA CYS A 57 16.47 1.88 -5.15
C CYS A 57 16.44 2.14 -3.64
N ARG A 58 16.10 3.38 -3.27
CA ARG A 58 15.79 3.80 -1.91
C ARG A 58 14.51 4.60 -1.95
N ALA A 59 13.59 4.32 -1.04
CA ALA A 59 12.35 5.06 -0.91
C ALA A 59 12.11 5.52 0.53
N SER A 60 11.40 6.62 0.68
CA SER A 60 10.78 7.02 1.94
C SER A 60 9.28 7.23 1.72
N TYR A 61 8.48 6.79 2.69
CA TYR A 61 7.05 7.01 2.72
C TYR A 61 6.68 7.73 4.02
N ALA A 62 6.10 8.91 3.89
CA ALA A 62 5.35 9.56 4.95
C ALA A 62 3.86 9.26 4.71
N VAL A 63 3.21 8.71 5.73
CA VAL A 63 1.80 8.31 5.68
C VAL A 63 1.03 9.11 6.73
N ALA A 64 -0.07 9.72 6.33
CA ALA A 64 -0.94 10.54 7.18
C ALA A 64 -2.41 10.25 6.90
N GLY A 65 -3.32 10.96 7.60
CA GLY A 65 -4.76 10.85 7.38
C GLY A 65 -5.27 9.42 7.57
N GLU A 66 -4.86 8.76 8.66
CA GLU A 66 -5.25 7.36 8.98
C GLU A 66 -4.86 6.35 7.88
N GLY A 67 -3.75 6.58 7.18
CA GLY A 67 -3.28 5.66 6.14
C GLY A 67 -3.80 5.99 4.73
N ARG A 68 -4.45 7.14 4.54
CA ARG A 68 -5.07 7.54 3.27
C ARG A 68 -4.29 8.60 2.50
N LEU A 69 -3.32 9.24 3.14
CA LEU A 69 -2.43 10.21 2.50
C LEU A 69 -1.00 9.66 2.45
N LEU A 70 -0.41 9.66 1.26
CA LEU A 70 0.95 9.18 1.02
C LEU A 70 1.79 10.28 0.38
N GLN A 71 2.91 10.60 1.01
CA GLN A 71 4.00 11.30 0.37
C GLN A 71 5.17 10.33 0.20
N GLN A 72 5.67 10.20 -1.02
CA GLN A 72 6.74 9.28 -1.38
C GLN A 72 7.92 10.05 -1.97
N THR A 73 9.13 9.68 -1.58
CA THR A 73 10.34 9.91 -2.38
C THR A 73 10.95 8.57 -2.79
N LEU A 74 11.45 8.47 -4.02
CA LEU A 74 12.06 7.27 -4.56
C LEU A 74 13.24 7.66 -5.43
N VAL A 75 14.41 7.17 -5.09
CA VAL A 75 15.61 7.31 -5.92
C VAL A 75 16.05 5.94 -6.37
N CYS A 76 16.06 5.71 -7.68
CA CYS A 76 16.64 4.53 -8.30
C CYS A 76 17.84 4.94 -9.17
N ALA A 77 18.96 4.23 -9.06
CA ALA A 77 20.16 4.53 -9.83
C ALA A 77 20.83 3.26 -10.35
N SER A 78 21.32 3.33 -11.58
CA SER A 78 22.22 2.39 -12.23
C SER A 78 23.53 3.09 -12.61
N THR A 79 24.36 2.45 -13.43
CA THR A 79 25.56 3.06 -14.00
C THR A 79 25.23 4.11 -15.06
N SER A 80 24.14 3.95 -15.81
CA SER A 80 23.81 4.85 -16.94
C SER A 80 22.57 5.71 -16.72
N ALA A 81 21.77 5.44 -15.67
CA ALA A 81 20.51 6.13 -15.44
C ALA A 81 20.22 6.43 -13.97
N LYS A 82 19.47 7.51 -13.74
CA LYS A 82 18.88 7.87 -12.44
C LYS A 82 17.38 8.16 -12.62
N PHE A 83 16.61 7.84 -11.59
CA PHE A 83 15.23 8.24 -11.37
C PHE A 83 15.17 8.86 -9.97
N ASP A 84 14.57 10.03 -9.88
CA ASP A 84 14.41 10.86 -8.69
C ASP A 84 12.96 11.33 -8.60
N ILE A 85 12.13 10.46 -8.03
CA ILE A 85 10.67 10.56 -8.06
C ILE A 85 10.17 11.09 -6.72
N THR A 86 9.27 12.06 -6.79
CA THR A 86 8.39 12.44 -5.68
C THR A 86 6.94 12.24 -6.07
N SER A 87 6.12 11.78 -5.13
CA SER A 87 4.68 11.63 -5.36
C SER A 87 3.87 12.00 -4.13
N HIS A 88 2.70 12.59 -4.35
CA HIS A 88 1.70 12.84 -3.31
C HIS A 88 0.40 12.19 -3.77
N VAL A 89 -0.11 11.25 -2.99
CA VAL A 89 -1.27 10.44 -3.37
C VAL A 89 -2.26 10.40 -2.22
N GLU A 90 -3.51 10.67 -2.53
CA GLU A 90 -4.65 10.54 -1.62
C GLU A 90 -5.53 9.37 -2.04
N GLU A 91 -6.03 8.64 -1.06
CA GLU A 91 -6.96 7.55 -1.21
C GLU A 91 -8.35 7.90 -0.66
N ASN A 92 -9.38 7.61 -1.43
CA ASN A 92 -10.78 7.74 -1.04
C ASN A 92 -11.61 6.58 -1.59
N GLY A 93 -12.17 5.75 -0.70
CA GLY A 93 -13.04 4.62 -1.08
C GLY A 93 -12.33 3.53 -1.90
N GLY A 94 -11.02 3.44 -1.79
CA GLY A 94 -10.10 2.58 -2.54
C GLY A 94 -9.68 3.13 -3.89
N ARG A 95 -10.11 4.34 -4.27
CA ARG A 95 -9.60 5.06 -5.45
C ARG A 95 -8.47 5.97 -5.03
N ILE A 96 -7.45 6.10 -5.85
CA ILE A 96 -6.33 7.00 -5.58
C ILE A 96 -6.20 8.07 -6.66
N THR A 97 -5.83 9.27 -6.22
CA THR A 97 -5.49 10.40 -7.08
C THR A 97 -4.29 11.15 -6.51
N GLY A 98 -3.47 11.76 -7.36
CA GLY A 98 -2.28 12.44 -6.87
C GLY A 98 -1.42 13.08 -7.93
N THR A 99 -0.26 13.56 -7.49
CA THR A 99 0.79 14.13 -8.32
C THR A 99 2.03 13.25 -8.32
N TRP A 100 2.75 13.32 -9.42
CA TRP A 100 4.01 12.63 -9.64
C TRP A 100 4.99 13.58 -10.31
N THR A 101 6.23 13.59 -9.84
CA THR A 101 7.32 14.40 -10.41
C THR A 101 8.58 13.54 -10.48
N GLU A 102 9.29 13.63 -11.60
CA GLU A 102 10.61 13.05 -11.82
C GLU A 102 11.62 14.16 -12.11
N ALA A 103 12.46 14.47 -11.12
CA ALA A 103 13.34 15.62 -11.17
C ALA A 103 14.47 15.48 -12.20
N SER A 104 15.02 14.27 -12.41
CA SER A 104 16.14 14.08 -13.36
C SER A 104 15.77 14.30 -14.82
N ARG A 105 14.46 14.34 -15.14
CA ARG A 105 13.95 14.55 -16.50
C ARG A 105 12.99 15.73 -16.61
N ASN A 106 12.85 16.53 -15.54
CA ASN A 106 11.87 17.62 -15.46
C ASN A 106 10.46 17.19 -15.88
N ALA A 107 10.06 15.97 -15.52
CA ALA A 107 8.78 15.41 -15.92
C ALA A 107 7.78 15.51 -14.76
N ASN A 108 6.53 15.86 -15.10
CA ASN A 108 5.45 15.98 -14.14
C ASN A 108 4.22 15.24 -14.68
N GLY A 109 3.44 14.66 -13.79
CA GLY A 109 2.26 13.90 -14.13
C GLY A 109 1.30 13.73 -12.97
N GLN A 110 0.23 13.00 -13.25
CA GLN A 110 -0.89 12.77 -12.36
C GLN A 110 -1.01 11.26 -12.13
N VAL A 111 -1.23 10.90 -10.87
CA VAL A 111 -1.49 9.52 -10.45
C VAL A 111 -3.00 9.34 -10.40
N THR A 112 -3.49 8.28 -11.01
CA THR A 112 -4.88 7.82 -10.83
C THR A 112 -4.90 6.30 -10.72
N GLY A 113 -5.83 5.74 -9.96
CA GLY A 113 -5.90 4.28 -9.83
C GLY A 113 -6.70 3.81 -8.64
N THR A 114 -6.30 2.66 -8.11
CA THR A 114 -6.89 2.07 -6.91
C THR A 114 -5.83 1.59 -5.93
N ALA A 115 -6.16 1.60 -4.64
CA ALA A 115 -5.33 1.05 -3.59
C ALA A 115 -6.18 0.33 -2.55
N ARG A 116 -5.89 -0.96 -2.30
CA ARG A 116 -6.60 -1.80 -1.34
C ARG A 116 -5.68 -2.90 -0.80
N GLY A 117 -5.70 -3.13 0.51
CA GLY A 117 -5.04 -4.28 1.14
C GLY A 117 -3.53 -4.40 0.81
N GLY A 118 -2.81 -3.27 0.80
CA GLY A 118 -1.39 -3.23 0.47
C GLY A 118 -1.05 -3.39 -1.02
N ARG A 119 -2.06 -3.48 -1.90
CA ARG A 119 -1.90 -3.44 -3.36
C ARG A 119 -2.30 -2.06 -3.89
N VAL A 120 -1.48 -1.53 -4.80
CA VAL A 120 -1.77 -0.33 -5.58
C VAL A 120 -1.68 -0.71 -7.05
N ASP A 121 -2.71 -0.35 -7.81
CA ASP A 121 -2.71 -0.44 -9.27
C ASP A 121 -3.10 0.92 -9.83
N ALA A 122 -2.18 1.55 -10.53
CA ALA A 122 -2.25 2.95 -10.90
C ALA A 122 -1.73 3.21 -12.30
N GLN A 123 -2.10 4.38 -12.82
CA GLN A 123 -1.56 4.97 -14.02
C GLN A 123 -0.95 6.32 -13.64
N VAL A 124 0.26 6.55 -14.13
CA VAL A 124 0.88 7.88 -14.18
C VAL A 124 0.76 8.39 -15.61
N ALA A 125 0.35 9.64 -15.79
CA ALA A 125 0.30 10.29 -17.09
C ALA A 125 0.72 11.75 -16.99
N GLY A 126 1.44 12.22 -17.99
CA GLY A 126 1.84 13.62 -18.13
C GLY A 126 2.05 13.96 -19.61
N PRO A 127 2.52 15.17 -19.93
CA PRO A 127 2.74 15.57 -21.32
C PRO A 127 3.70 14.61 -22.05
N GLY A 128 3.19 13.89 -23.04
CA GLY A 128 3.99 13.01 -23.90
C GLY A 128 4.42 11.67 -23.28
N PHE A 129 3.92 11.30 -22.09
CA PHE A 129 4.22 10.00 -21.50
C PHE A 129 3.08 9.45 -20.65
N SER A 130 3.05 8.13 -20.52
CA SER A 130 2.22 7.45 -19.54
C SER A 130 2.90 6.16 -19.08
N ALA A 131 2.61 5.70 -17.86
CA ALA A 131 3.11 4.44 -17.34
C ALA A 131 2.09 3.78 -16.39
N SER A 132 1.89 2.48 -16.54
CA SER A 132 1.14 1.69 -15.55
C SER A 132 2.07 1.29 -14.41
N LEU A 133 1.56 1.35 -13.18
CA LEU A 133 2.28 1.08 -11.95
C LEU A 133 1.50 0.03 -11.15
N SER A 134 2.18 -1.02 -10.71
CA SER A 134 1.66 -1.96 -9.73
C SER A 134 2.61 -2.04 -8.54
N VAL A 135 2.07 -1.89 -7.33
CA VAL A 135 2.79 -2.06 -6.07
C VAL A 135 2.08 -3.13 -5.25
N ALA A 136 2.85 -4.03 -4.65
CA ALA A 136 2.34 -4.96 -3.65
C ALA A 136 3.23 -4.92 -2.42
N THR A 137 2.64 -4.58 -1.27
CA THR A 137 3.29 -4.51 0.03
C THR A 137 2.80 -5.67 0.89
N ARG A 138 3.73 -6.43 1.47
CA ARG A 138 3.47 -7.54 2.39
C ARG A 138 4.40 -7.42 3.58
N GLY A 139 3.88 -6.91 4.70
CA GLY A 139 4.69 -6.61 5.88
C GLY A 139 5.86 -5.69 5.54
N ALA A 140 7.09 -6.17 5.76
CA ALA A 140 8.32 -5.43 5.48
C ALA A 140 8.88 -5.63 4.06
N SER A 141 8.15 -6.29 3.15
CA SER A 141 8.57 -6.52 1.76
C SER A 141 7.64 -5.83 0.78
N GLN A 142 8.19 -5.25 -0.28
CA GLN A 142 7.41 -4.58 -1.31
C GLN A 142 7.96 -4.88 -2.70
N SER A 143 7.06 -5.16 -3.65
CA SER A 143 7.39 -5.30 -5.07
C SER A 143 6.73 -4.19 -5.87
N VAL A 144 7.48 -3.59 -6.78
CA VAL A 144 7.04 -2.54 -7.69
C VAL A 144 7.28 -2.98 -9.12
N SER A 145 6.29 -2.78 -10.00
CA SER A 145 6.42 -2.93 -11.44
C SER A 145 5.90 -1.68 -12.14
N ILE A 146 6.64 -1.21 -13.14
CA ILE A 146 6.31 -0.02 -13.94
C ILE A 146 6.41 -0.41 -15.41
N VAL A 147 5.36 -0.13 -16.17
CA VAL A 147 5.29 -0.39 -17.61
C VAL A 147 5.02 0.93 -18.32
N PRO A 148 6.07 1.63 -18.78
CA PRO A 148 5.92 2.87 -19.52
C PRO A 148 5.42 2.62 -20.95
N GLN A 149 4.71 3.59 -21.49
CA GLN A 149 4.18 3.57 -22.86
C GLN A 149 4.96 4.55 -23.74
N GLY A 150 5.22 4.16 -24.99
CA GLY A 150 5.88 5.04 -25.97
C GLY A 150 7.37 5.31 -25.69
N THR A 151 8.05 4.44 -24.93
CA THR A 151 9.49 4.57 -24.64
C THR A 151 10.26 3.33 -25.08
N ASN A 152 11.60 3.39 -25.06
CA ASN A 152 12.47 2.23 -25.25
C ASN A 152 12.59 1.35 -23.99
N VAL A 153 11.92 1.70 -22.89
CA VAL A 153 11.82 0.86 -21.69
C VAL A 153 10.57 0.00 -21.82
N ARG A 154 10.70 -1.32 -21.63
CA ARG A 154 9.59 -2.26 -21.61
C ARG A 154 9.01 -2.44 -20.22
N ASN A 155 9.86 -2.53 -19.21
CA ASN A 155 9.45 -2.81 -17.85
C ASN A 155 10.52 -2.36 -16.85
N VAL A 156 10.10 -1.92 -15.69
CA VAL A 156 10.95 -1.71 -14.52
C VAL A 156 10.38 -2.53 -13.39
N SER A 157 11.20 -3.38 -12.77
CA SER A 157 10.79 -4.16 -11.61
C SER A 157 11.75 -3.92 -10.44
N VAL A 158 11.20 -3.64 -9.25
CA VAL A 158 11.99 -3.35 -8.04
C VAL A 158 11.44 -4.17 -6.88
N SER A 159 12.34 -4.75 -6.10
CA SER A 159 12.02 -5.36 -4.80
C SER A 159 12.67 -4.53 -3.71
N LEU A 160 11.86 -4.10 -2.75
CA LEU A 160 12.25 -3.29 -1.60
C LEU A 160 12.00 -4.04 -0.30
N LYS A 161 12.84 -3.77 0.70
CA LYS A 161 12.63 -4.16 2.09
C LYS A 161 12.63 -2.93 2.97
N LYS A 162 11.77 -2.92 3.98
CA LYS A 162 11.76 -1.90 5.02
C LYS A 162 13.00 -2.04 5.90
N ARG A 163 13.60 -0.91 6.28
CA ARG A 163 14.72 -0.85 7.23
C ARG A 163 14.27 -0.78 8.67
#